data_AF-A0A183BAS2-F1
#
_entry.id   AF-A0A183BAS2-F1
#
_cell.length_a   1.000
_cell.length_b   1.000
_cell.length_c   1.000
_cell.angle_alpha   90.00
_cell.angle_beta   90.00
_cell.angle_gamma   90.00
#
_symmetry.space_group_name_H-M   'P 1'
#
loop_
_entity.id
_entity.type
_entity.pdbx_description
1 polymer ?
#
loop_
_entity_poly.entity_id
_entity_poly.type
_entity_poly.pdbx_seq_one_letter_code
_entity_poly.pdbx_strand_id
1 'polypeptide(L)'
;MGSAAKRNVPQRNECFLTLNLPEAPAGSGQERLNHDLLLLRSILEKVFKGEENVANDIKVKAAFRLGKVKDSGLPRPLNVVLGAKTQAEEVFRRSYCLKGNPVRLLCDLEPEDRLK
;
A
#
# COMPACT_ATOMS: atom_id res chain seq x y z
N MET A 1 5.55 3.90 37.91
CA MET A 1 5.13 3.19 36.68
C MET A 1 4.78 4.24 35.64
N GLY A 2 5.75 4.63 34.82
CA GLY A 2 5.57 5.69 33.82
C GLY A 2 4.97 5.12 32.53
N SER A 3 3.82 5.65 32.12
CA SER A 3 3.21 5.38 30.81
C SER A 3 4.19 5.79 29.72
N ALA A 4 4.81 4.82 29.05
CA ALA A 4 5.54 5.09 27.82
C ALA A 4 4.53 5.62 26.81
N ALA A 5 4.68 6.88 26.40
CA ALA A 5 3.91 7.47 25.32
C ALA A 5 3.79 6.44 24.18
N LYS A 6 2.56 6.00 23.90
CA LYS A 6 2.25 5.12 22.77
C LYS A 6 2.85 5.79 21.54
N ARG A 7 3.99 5.30 21.06
CA ARG A 7 4.49 5.70 19.75
C ARG A 7 3.36 5.36 18.79
N ASN A 8 2.86 6.36 18.06
CA ASN A 8 1.84 6.20 17.01
C ASN A 8 2.45 5.40 15.84
N VAL A 9 2.82 4.15 16.09
CA VAL A 9 3.30 3.22 15.08
C VAL A 9 2.08 2.82 14.27
N PRO A 10 2.10 2.99 12.93
CA PRO A 10 1.02 2.52 12.09
C PRO A 10 0.76 1.04 12.35
N GLN A 11 -0.50 0.68 12.55
CA GLN A 11 -0.87 -0.73 12.69
C GLN A 11 -0.80 -1.39 11.31
N ARG A 12 -0.38 -2.65 11.25
CA ARG A 12 -0.23 -3.37 9.96
C ARG A 12 -1.59 -3.52 9.30
N ASN A 13 -2.64 -3.71 10.08
CA ASN A 13 -4.01 -3.75 9.59
C ASN A 13 -4.51 -2.44 8.94
N GLU A 14 -3.81 -1.31 9.10
CA GLU A 14 -4.04 -0.06 8.35
C GLU A 14 -3.26 -0.02 7.03
N CYS A 15 -2.49 -1.06 6.73
CA CYS A 15 -1.58 -1.10 5.60
C CYS A 15 -2.01 -2.14 4.55
N PHE A 16 -1.63 -1.87 3.31
CA PHE A 16 -1.66 -2.87 2.25
C PHE A 16 -0.36 -2.88 1.47
N LEU A 17 -0.02 -4.06 0.95
CA LEU A 17 1.12 -4.29 0.09
C LEU A 17 0.68 -4.28 -1.37
N THR A 18 1.37 -3.48 -2.17
CA THR A 18 1.28 -3.51 -3.63
C THR A 18 2.47 -4.31 -4.16
N LEU A 19 2.19 -5.45 -4.77
CA LEU A 19 3.17 -6.33 -5.40
C LEU A 19 3.24 -6.09 -6.90
N ASN A 20 4.41 -6.35 -7.49
CA ASN A 20 4.67 -6.21 -8.93
C ASN A 20 4.47 -4.78 -9.50
N LEU A 21 4.43 -3.76 -8.63
CA LEU A 21 4.42 -2.37 -9.08
C LEU A 21 5.81 -2.00 -9.59
N PRO A 22 5.96 -1.55 -10.85
CA PRO A 22 7.27 -1.18 -11.41
C PRO A 22 8.02 -0.20 -10.50
N GLU A 23 9.33 -0.40 -10.33
CA GLU A 23 10.18 0.55 -9.60
C GLU A 23 10.72 1.61 -10.55
N ALA A 24 10.88 2.83 -10.01
CA ALA A 24 11.55 3.90 -10.73
C ALA A 24 13.01 3.52 -11.06
N PRO A 25 13.47 3.73 -12.31
CA PRO A 25 14.77 3.25 -12.78
C PRO A 25 15.96 3.95 -12.10
N ALA A 26 15.88 5.26 -11.84
CA ALA A 26 16.88 6.04 -11.12
C ALA A 26 16.29 7.38 -10.64
N GLY A 27 16.94 8.04 -9.69
CA GLY A 27 16.53 9.36 -9.18
C GLY A 27 16.77 9.54 -7.69
N SER A 28 16.51 10.74 -7.18
CA SER A 28 16.44 11.05 -5.75
C SER A 28 15.35 10.24 -5.04
N GLY A 29 15.38 10.20 -3.71
CA GLY A 29 14.31 9.54 -2.93
C GLY A 29 12.92 10.12 -3.21
N GLN A 30 12.83 11.44 -3.42
CA GLN A 30 11.56 12.12 -3.69
C GLN A 30 11.01 11.78 -5.06
N GLU A 31 11.85 11.73 -6.11
CA GLU A 31 11.41 11.37 -7.46
C GLU A 31 10.88 9.94 -7.51
N ARG A 32 11.55 9.01 -6.81
CA ARG A 32 11.08 7.62 -6.70
C ARG A 32 9.76 7.53 -5.96
N LEU A 33 9.58 8.27 -4.86
CA LEU A 33 8.32 8.32 -4.14
C LEU A 33 7.19 8.89 -5.00
N ASN A 34 7.44 9.99 -5.70
CA ASN A 34 6.44 10.59 -6.60
C ASN A 34 6.03 9.62 -7.71
N HIS A 35 6.99 8.89 -8.29
CA HIS A 35 6.70 7.84 -9.27
C HIS A 35 5.82 6.74 -8.69
N ASP A 36 6.16 6.24 -7.51
CA ASP A 36 5.37 5.21 -6.81
C ASP A 36 3.94 5.69 -6.52
N LEU A 37 3.77 6.94 -6.08
CA LEU A 37 2.46 7.53 -5.79
C LEU A 37 1.62 7.73 -7.06
N LEU A 38 2.23 8.09 -8.19
CA LEU A 38 1.53 8.21 -9.48
C LEU A 38 1.02 6.85 -9.96
N LEU A 39 1.86 5.81 -9.87
CA LEU A 39 1.45 4.44 -10.22
C LEU A 39 0.36 3.94 -9.28
N LEU A 40 0.52 4.18 -7.97
CA LEU A 40 -0.47 3.82 -6.96
C LEU A 40 -1.82 4.47 -7.26
N ARG A 41 -1.84 5.76 -7.60
CA ARG A 41 -3.06 6.48 -7.98
C ARG A 41 -3.77 5.80 -9.14
N SER A 42 -3.05 5.45 -10.21
CA SER A 42 -3.64 4.74 -11.37
C SER A 42 -4.20 3.36 -11.00
N ILE A 43 -3.57 2.66 -10.06
CA ILE A 43 -4.10 1.39 -9.53
C ILE A 43 -5.37 1.62 -8.72
N LEU A 44 -5.38 2.61 -7.83
CA LEU A 44 -6.56 2.95 -7.02
C LEU A 44 -7.73 3.43 -7.89
N GLU A 45 -7.48 4.18 -8.96
CA GLU A 45 -8.51 4.56 -9.94
C GLU A 45 -9.18 3.34 -10.58
N LYS A 46 -8.44 2.25 -10.81
CA LYS A 46 -9.01 0.98 -11.31
C LYS A 46 -9.76 0.22 -10.22
N VAL A 47 -9.25 0.21 -9.00
CA VAL A 47 -9.88 -0.44 -7.83
C VAL A 47 -11.23 0.21 -7.51
N PHE A 48 -11.30 1.53 -7.57
CA PHE A 48 -12.48 2.32 -7.22
C PHE A 48 -13.28 2.83 -8.43
N LYS A 49 -13.14 2.18 -9.59
CA LYS A 49 -13.88 2.58 -10.80
C LYS A 49 -15.39 2.61 -10.55
N GLY A 50 -16.02 3.76 -10.74
CA GLY A 50 -17.46 3.99 -10.54
C GLY A 50 -17.86 4.31 -9.09
N GLU A 51 -16.88 4.43 -8.20
CA GLU A 51 -17.05 4.61 -6.74
C GLU A 51 -16.12 5.71 -6.22
N GLU A 52 -16.09 6.83 -6.95
CA GLU A 52 -15.19 7.94 -6.73
C GLU A 52 -15.37 8.58 -5.35
N ASN A 53 -16.60 8.54 -4.80
CA ASN A 53 -16.88 9.01 -3.44
C ASN A 53 -16.06 8.25 -2.39
N VAL A 54 -15.99 6.92 -2.50
CA VAL A 54 -15.21 6.09 -1.58
C VAL A 54 -13.72 6.34 -1.77
N ALA A 55 -13.27 6.51 -3.02
CA ALA A 55 -11.88 6.82 -3.32
C ALA A 55 -11.42 8.14 -2.69
N ASN A 56 -12.28 9.17 -2.71
CA ASN A 56 -11.98 10.49 -2.15
C ASN A 56 -11.80 10.47 -0.62
N ASP A 57 -12.39 9.49 0.06
CA ASP A 57 -12.24 9.31 1.50
C ASP A 57 -10.94 8.58 1.89
N ILE A 58 -10.26 7.93 0.95
CA ILE A 58 -8.99 7.23 1.20
C ILE A 58 -7.90 8.24 1.52
N LYS A 59 -7.29 8.11 2.70
CA LYS A 59 -6.18 8.96 3.14
C LYS A 59 -4.91 8.14 3.23
N VAL A 60 -3.92 8.43 2.39
CA VAL A 60 -2.59 7.81 2.48
C VAL A 60 -1.75 8.60 3.48
N LYS A 61 -1.32 7.96 4.56
CA LYS A 61 -0.42 8.55 5.57
C LYS A 61 1.04 8.44 5.15
N ALA A 62 1.41 7.32 4.54
CA ALA A 62 2.78 7.04 4.10
C ALA A 62 2.79 5.98 3.00
N ALA A 63 3.82 6.00 2.17
CA ALA A 63 4.12 4.94 1.21
C ALA A 63 5.63 4.74 1.12
N PHE A 64 6.08 3.49 1.13
CA PHE A 64 7.51 3.17 1.04
C PHE A 64 7.75 1.73 0.57
N ARG A 65 8.84 1.52 -0.17
CA ARG A 65 9.24 0.20 -0.66
C ARG A 65 9.86 -0.64 0.46
N LEU A 66 9.48 -1.91 0.54
CA LEU A 66 10.01 -2.86 1.54
C LEU A 66 11.27 -3.56 1.04
N GLY A 67 12.25 -3.66 1.93
CA GLY A 67 13.48 -4.41 1.69
C GLY A 67 14.55 -3.65 0.89
N LYS A 68 15.69 -4.32 0.72
CA LYS A 68 16.85 -3.82 -0.04
C LYS A 68 16.64 -4.05 -1.53
N VAL A 69 17.18 -3.15 -2.36
CA VAL A 69 17.25 -3.33 -3.82
C VAL A 69 17.98 -4.64 -4.11
N LYS A 70 17.43 -5.46 -5.00
CA LYS A 70 18.01 -6.75 -5.40
C LYS A 70 18.25 -6.75 -6.91
N ASP A 71 19.31 -7.42 -7.34
CA ASP A 71 19.62 -7.61 -8.77
C ASP A 71 18.71 -8.65 -9.46
N SER A 72 17.73 -9.21 -8.74
CA SER A 72 16.79 -10.21 -9.24
C SER A 72 15.80 -9.69 -10.30
N GLY A 73 15.83 -8.40 -10.64
CA GLY A 73 14.92 -7.76 -11.60
C GLY A 73 13.47 -7.61 -11.14
N LEU A 74 13.06 -8.30 -10.06
CA LEU A 74 11.73 -8.16 -9.48
C LEU A 74 11.61 -6.88 -8.64
N PRO A 75 10.53 -6.09 -8.83
CA PRO A 75 10.31 -4.89 -8.04
C PRO A 75 9.98 -5.24 -6.58
N ARG A 76 10.48 -4.43 -5.66
CA ARG A 76 10.18 -4.51 -4.24
C ARG A 76 8.72 -4.19 -3.98
N PRO A 77 8.07 -4.87 -3.02
CA PRO A 77 6.73 -4.50 -2.56
C PRO A 77 6.67 -3.04 -2.12
N LEU A 78 5.60 -2.33 -2.50
CA LEU A 78 5.28 -1.02 -1.92
C LEU A 78 4.32 -1.23 -0.76
N ASN A 79 4.69 -0.79 0.44
CA ASN A 79 3.79 -0.74 1.57
C ASN A 79 3.12 0.63 1.63
N VAL A 80 1.80 0.65 1.76
CA VAL A 80 0.99 1.86 1.83
C VAL A 80 0.23 1.87 3.14
N VAL A 81 0.40 2.93 3.92
CA VAL A 81 -0.25 3.15 5.20
C VAL A 81 -1.46 4.06 4.99
N LEU A 82 -2.65 3.61 5.42
CA LEU A 82 -3.89 4.36 5.27
C LEU A 82 -4.33 5.07 6.57
N GLY A 83 -5.38 5.88 6.42
CA GLY A 83 -5.98 6.68 7.47
C GLY A 83 -6.56 5.82 8.59
N ALA A 84 -7.18 4.70 8.21
CA ALA A 84 -7.85 3.78 9.13
C ALA A 84 -7.89 2.36 8.56
N LYS A 85 -8.04 1.37 9.44
CA LYS A 85 -8.20 -0.06 9.08
C LYS A 85 -9.32 -0.29 8.06
N THR A 86 -10.46 0.39 8.22
CA THR A 86 -11.61 0.25 7.31
C THR A 86 -11.27 0.65 5.87
N GLN A 87 -10.34 1.59 5.66
CA GLN A 87 -9.86 1.98 4.34
C GLN A 87 -9.03 0.86 3.70
N ALA A 88 -8.18 0.19 4.49
CA ALA A 88 -7.39 -0.95 4.00
C ALA A 88 -8.28 -2.14 3.65
N GLU A 89 -9.27 -2.42 4.48
CA GLU A 89 -10.30 -3.43 4.20
C GLU A 89 -11.09 -3.12 2.92
N GLU A 90 -11.42 -1.84 2.67
CA GLU A 90 -12.12 -1.41 1.45
C GLU A 90 -11.28 -1.63 0.20
N VAL A 91 -10.01 -1.20 0.22
CA VAL A 91 -9.06 -1.42 -0.88
C VAL A 91 -8.93 -2.91 -1.18
N PHE A 92 -8.81 -3.74 -0.14
CA PHE A 92 -8.71 -5.18 -0.31
C PHE A 92 -10.00 -5.79 -0.85
N ARG A 93 -11.17 -5.40 -0.33
CA ARG A 93 -12.47 -5.88 -0.80
C ARG A 93 -12.67 -5.61 -2.29
N ARG A 94 -12.11 -4.52 -2.81
CA ARG A 94 -12.19 -4.12 -4.23
C ARG A 94 -11.00 -4.55 -5.07
N SER A 95 -10.00 -5.21 -4.48
CA SER A 95 -8.82 -5.68 -5.23
C SER A 95 -9.15 -6.63 -6.38
N TYR A 96 -10.31 -7.31 -6.34
CA TYR A 96 -10.79 -8.15 -7.44
C TYR A 96 -11.00 -7.38 -8.75
N CYS A 97 -11.20 -6.05 -8.70
CA CYS A 97 -11.27 -5.17 -9.87
C CYS A 97 -9.96 -5.17 -10.66
N LEU A 98 -8.85 -5.63 -10.07
CA LEU A 98 -7.55 -5.78 -10.71
C LEU A 98 -7.38 -7.15 -11.40
N LYS A 99 -8.45 -7.94 -11.59
CA LYS A 99 -8.37 -9.23 -12.28
C LYS A 99 -7.73 -9.08 -13.67
N GLY A 100 -6.65 -9.83 -13.92
CA GLY A 100 -5.87 -9.77 -15.16
C GLY A 100 -4.78 -8.69 -15.16
N ASN A 101 -4.69 -7.85 -14.13
CA ASN A 101 -3.56 -6.93 -13.95
C ASN A 101 -2.36 -7.68 -13.31
N PRO A 102 -1.11 -7.40 -13.72
CA PRO A 102 0.07 -7.97 -13.06
C PRO A 102 0.26 -7.49 -11.62
N VAL A 103 -0.23 -6.29 -11.28
CA VAL A 103 -0.17 -5.71 -9.93
C VAL A 103 -1.18 -6.41 -9.02
N ARG A 104 -0.73 -6.76 -7.81
CA ARG A 104 -1.59 -7.38 -6.78
C ARG A 104 -1.61 -6.53 -5.52
N LEU A 105 -2.77 -6.45 -4.88
CA LEU A 105 -2.95 -5.80 -3.59
C LEU A 105 -3.21 -6.86 -2.52
N LEU A 106 -2.51 -6.78 -1.40
CA LEU A 106 -2.66 -7.68 -0.25
C LEU A 106 -2.79 -6.86 1.03
N CYS A 107 -3.64 -7.27 1.97
CA CYS A 107 -3.60 -6.70 3.32
C CYS A 107 -2.28 -7.05 4.01
N ASP A 108 -1.69 -6.10 4.75
CA ASP A 108 -0.63 -6.44 5.70
C ASP A 108 -1.28 -6.91 7.01
N LEU A 109 -1.55 -8.22 7.11
CA LEU A 109 -2.18 -8.78 8.30
C LEU A 109 -1.24 -8.69 9.51
N GLU A 110 -1.81 -8.51 10.70
CA GLU A 110 -1.07 -8.66 11.95
C GLU A 110 -0.56 -10.11 12.11
N PRO A 111 0.55 -10.35 12.82
CA PRO A 111 1.11 -11.69 13.01
C PRO A 111 0.08 -12.72 13.47
N GLU A 112 -0.82 -12.33 14.38
CA GLU A 112 -1.85 -13.18 14.98
C GLU A 112 -2.91 -13.60 13.96
N ASP A 113 -3.15 -12.79 12.93
CA ASP A 113 -4.13 -13.05 11.88
C ASP A 113 -3.54 -13.84 10.69
N ARG A 114 -2.21 -14.01 10.62
CA ARG A 114 -1.54 -14.84 9.60
C ARG A 114 -1.58 -16.34 9.89
N LEU A 115 -1.86 -16.70 11.13
CA LEU A 115 -1.81 -18.07 11.63
C LEU A 115 -3.18 -18.77 11.64
N LYS A 116 -4.22 -18.07 11.17
CA LYS A 116 -5.59 -18.60 11.00
C LYS A 116 -5.82 -18.97 9.55
#